data_AF-A0A426W971-F1
#
_entry.id   AF-A0A426W971-F1
#
_cell.length_a   1.000
_cell.length_b   1.000
_cell.length_c   1.000
_cell.angle_alpha   90.00
_cell.angle_beta   90.00
_cell.angle_gamma   90.00
#
_symmetry.space_group_name_H-M   'P 1'
#
loop_
_entity.id
_entity.type
_entity.pdbx_description
1 polymer ?
#
loop_
_entity_poly.entity_id
_entity_poly.type
_entity_poly.pdbx_seq_one_letter_code
_entity_poly.pdbx_strand_id
1 'polypeptide(L)'
;MLRFIWCQIIMWGVDMNNRTLAQLRRKNLGLKIAAALAVLLALLQVQSVQATPILEWNPINNKLIGARNVDVGGWLYDVWFIDSSCEALWSGCDRNKFLFKDEVAARLASHALLDQVLLNFAPHIPLDTNPWMVNGIEDTKVARILTPYEREPGSPEVIVMAAFNSDDRPGTFDFVPDSPAADLVTWNTTGYPRNVWAYWTVPEPTSITLLGIALVGLGLSSRCKKT
;
A
#
# COMPACT_ATOMS: atom_id res chain seq x y z
N MET A 1 46.07 68.10 15.48
CA MET A 1 44.95 69.06 15.66
C MET A 1 43.72 68.53 14.90
N LEU A 2 43.14 67.40 15.34
CA LEU A 2 41.91 66.79 14.80
C LEU A 2 41.39 65.75 15.82
N ARG A 3 40.84 66.26 16.92
CA ARG A 3 40.07 65.51 17.93
C ARG A 3 38.83 66.32 18.26
N PHE A 4 37.97 66.62 17.28
CA PHE A 4 36.76 67.42 17.54
C PHE A 4 35.67 67.22 16.48
N ILE A 5 35.41 66.00 16.01
CA ILE A 5 34.18 65.71 15.23
C ILE A 5 33.69 64.30 15.55
N TRP A 6 33.39 64.03 16.82
CA TRP A 6 32.76 62.77 17.25
C TRP A 6 31.56 62.99 18.18
N CYS A 7 31.00 64.21 18.20
CA CYS A 7 30.00 64.58 19.20
C CYS A 7 28.87 65.43 18.61
N GLN A 8 28.12 64.93 17.61
CA GLN A 8 26.82 65.52 17.23
C GLN A 8 25.86 64.63 16.40
N ILE A 9 26.05 63.31 16.30
CA ILE A 9 25.05 62.40 15.70
C ILE A 9 24.67 61.29 16.70
N ILE A 10 24.42 61.68 17.95
CA ILE A 10 23.75 60.85 18.95
C ILE A 10 22.77 61.77 19.70
N MET A 11 21.89 62.47 18.99
CA MET A 11 20.87 63.29 19.67
C MET A 11 19.73 63.72 18.74
N TRP A 12 19.23 62.80 17.92
CA TRP A 12 17.85 62.89 17.46
C TRP A 12 17.14 61.62 17.90
N GLY A 13 16.48 61.76 19.05
CA GLY A 13 15.68 60.73 19.66
C GLY A 13 14.59 60.24 18.72
N VAL A 14 14.53 58.92 18.55
CA VAL A 14 13.25 58.25 18.42
C VAL A 14 13.10 57.46 19.70
N ASP A 15 12.43 58.08 20.68
CA ASP A 15 11.93 57.42 21.86
C ASP A 15 10.84 56.42 21.42
N MET A 16 11.26 55.25 20.93
CA MET A 16 10.37 54.14 20.69
C MET A 16 10.00 53.55 22.05
N ASN A 17 8.95 54.13 22.64
CA ASN A 17 8.27 53.67 23.84
C ASN A 17 8.20 52.13 23.86
N ASN A 18 8.66 51.47 24.93
CA ASN A 18 8.74 50.00 25.09
C ASN A 18 7.45 49.25 24.70
N ARG A 19 6.30 49.94 24.71
CA ARG A 19 5.00 49.42 24.22
C ARG A 19 4.99 49.12 22.71
N THR A 20 5.75 49.85 21.89
CA THR A 20 5.82 49.68 20.43
C THR A 20 6.69 48.50 19.98
N LEU A 21 7.82 48.26 20.65
CA LEU A 21 8.67 47.08 20.42
C LEU A 21 7.96 45.76 20.80
N ALA A 22 7.19 45.77 21.89
CA ALA A 22 6.37 44.62 22.29
C ALA A 22 5.23 44.35 21.28
N GLN A 23 4.61 45.38 20.71
CA GLN A 23 3.60 45.23 19.67
C GLN A 23 4.17 44.71 18.34
N LEU A 24 5.36 45.15 17.93
CA LEU A 24 6.04 44.65 16.73
C LEU A 24 6.50 43.19 16.88
N ARG A 25 7.01 42.79 18.06
CA ARG A 25 7.32 41.38 18.36
C ARG A 25 6.07 40.49 18.34
N ARG A 26 4.93 40.96 18.85
CA ARG A 26 3.64 40.22 18.78
C ARG A 26 3.12 40.06 17.35
N LYS A 27 3.24 41.10 16.51
CA LYS A 27 2.85 41.03 15.09
C LYS A 27 3.70 40.06 14.28
N ASN A 28 5.02 40.06 14.51
CA ASN A 28 5.94 39.12 13.85
C ASN A 28 5.78 37.67 14.33
N LEU A 29 5.39 37.46 15.59
CA LEU A 29 5.09 36.13 16.11
C LEU A 29 3.78 35.58 15.52
N GLY A 30 2.74 36.40 15.43
CA GLY A 30 1.47 36.02 14.80
C GLY A 30 1.63 35.66 13.32
N LEU A 31 2.44 36.42 12.57
CA LEU A 31 2.71 36.15 11.16
C LEU A 31 3.53 34.85 10.97
N LYS A 32 4.50 34.56 11.84
CA LYS A 32 5.28 33.31 11.81
C LYS A 32 4.44 32.09 12.18
N ILE A 33 3.56 32.21 13.17
CA ILE A 33 2.62 31.13 13.56
C ILE A 33 1.62 30.88 12.43
N ALA A 34 1.06 31.94 11.83
CA ALA A 34 0.16 31.80 10.69
C ALA A 34 0.84 31.17 9.47
N ALA A 35 2.09 31.53 9.18
CA ALA A 35 2.88 30.91 8.11
C ALA A 35 3.19 29.44 8.41
N ALA A 36 3.55 29.09 9.65
CA ALA A 36 3.78 27.70 10.06
C ALA A 36 2.51 26.85 10.00
N LEU A 37 1.35 27.41 10.42
CA LEU A 37 0.04 26.76 10.29
C LEU A 37 -0.39 26.59 8.83
N ALA A 38 -0.12 27.57 7.96
CA ALA A 38 -0.41 27.47 6.53
C ALA A 38 0.45 26.39 5.84
N VAL A 39 1.73 26.27 6.22
CA VAL A 39 2.61 25.18 5.74
C VAL A 39 2.13 23.83 6.28
N LEU A 40 1.71 23.74 7.54
CA LEU A 40 1.17 22.51 8.13
C LEU A 40 -0.18 22.10 7.49
N LEU A 41 -1.07 23.05 7.19
CA LEU A 41 -2.31 22.81 6.46
C LEU A 41 -2.06 22.42 5.00
N ALA A 42 -1.05 22.99 4.35
CA ALA A 42 -0.66 22.59 2.98
C ALA A 42 -0.06 21.18 2.94
N LEU A 43 0.60 20.73 4.02
CA LEU A 43 1.10 19.36 4.18
C LEU A 43 0.02 18.34 4.57
N LEU A 44 -1.15 18.80 5.03
CA LEU A 44 -2.32 17.95 5.34
C LEU A 44 -3.20 17.69 4.11
N GLN A 45 -2.80 18.13 2.91
CA GLN A 45 -3.39 17.60 1.69
C GLN A 45 -2.90 16.17 1.52
N VAL A 46 -3.65 15.23 2.12
CA VAL A 46 -3.49 13.80 1.90
C VAL A 46 -3.71 13.56 0.42
N GLN A 47 -2.63 13.58 -0.35
CA GLN A 47 -2.66 13.06 -1.70
C GLN A 47 -2.98 11.59 -1.54
N SER A 48 -4.15 11.16 -2.00
CA SER A 48 -4.39 9.75 -2.29
C SER A 48 -3.38 9.40 -3.37
N VAL A 49 -2.21 8.89 -2.97
CA VAL A 49 -1.29 8.27 -3.89
C VAL A 49 -2.04 7.06 -4.42
N GLN A 50 -2.64 7.19 -5.60
CA GLN A 50 -3.14 6.03 -6.32
C GLN A 50 -1.90 5.28 -6.78
N ALA A 51 -1.49 4.30 -5.98
CA ALA A 51 -0.48 3.37 -6.40
C ALA A 51 -1.10 2.49 -7.49
N THR A 52 -0.64 2.65 -8.72
CA THR A 52 -0.93 1.65 -9.75
C THR A 52 -0.20 0.37 -9.33
N PRO A 53 -0.88 -0.79 -9.27
CA PRO A 53 -0.20 -2.02 -8.92
C PRO A 53 0.95 -2.32 -9.86
N ILE A 54 2.04 -2.84 -9.31
CA ILE A 54 3.20 -3.27 -10.09
C ILE A 54 3.04 -4.77 -10.31
N LEU A 55 2.74 -5.16 -11.55
CA LEU A 55 2.57 -6.57 -11.92
C LEU A 55 3.91 -7.30 -11.93
N GLU A 56 3.94 -8.47 -11.30
CA GLU A 56 5.11 -9.34 -11.21
C GLU A 56 4.92 -10.54 -12.13
N TRP A 57 5.87 -10.74 -13.05
CA TRP A 57 5.80 -11.77 -14.10
C TRP A 57 6.89 -12.80 -13.92
N ASN A 58 6.55 -14.07 -14.17
CA ASN A 58 7.55 -15.12 -14.29
C ASN A 58 8.21 -15.05 -15.68
N PRO A 59 9.52 -14.81 -15.77
CA PRO A 59 10.21 -14.62 -17.05
C PRO A 59 10.33 -15.89 -17.89
N ILE A 60 10.07 -17.07 -17.31
CA ILE A 60 10.23 -18.37 -17.99
C ILE A 60 8.95 -18.76 -18.71
N ASN A 61 7.80 -18.69 -18.04
CA ASN A 61 6.52 -19.13 -18.58
C ASN A 61 5.57 -17.98 -18.94
N ASN A 62 6.02 -16.72 -18.75
CA ASN A 62 5.27 -15.51 -19.04
C ASN A 62 3.88 -15.45 -18.36
N LYS A 63 3.79 -16.02 -17.15
CA LYS A 63 2.59 -15.95 -16.31
C LYS A 63 2.72 -14.87 -15.23
N LEU A 64 1.59 -14.27 -14.87
CA LEU A 64 1.48 -13.33 -13.76
C LEU A 64 1.62 -14.11 -12.44
N ILE A 65 2.65 -13.81 -11.66
CA ILE A 65 2.91 -14.45 -10.37
C ILE A 65 2.45 -13.62 -9.17
N GLY A 66 2.10 -12.35 -9.38
CA GLY A 66 1.63 -11.48 -8.31
C GLY A 66 1.52 -10.03 -8.73
N ALA A 67 1.22 -9.17 -7.77
CA ALA A 67 1.24 -7.73 -7.93
C ALA A 67 1.63 -7.05 -6.61
N ARG A 68 2.34 -5.93 -6.70
CA ARG A 68 2.69 -5.11 -5.53
C ARG A 68 1.85 -3.85 -5.45
N ASN A 69 1.68 -3.32 -4.24
CA ASN A 69 0.94 -2.09 -3.97
C ASN A 69 -0.50 -2.10 -4.51
N VAL A 70 -1.21 -3.22 -4.39
CA VAL A 70 -2.64 -3.33 -4.67
C VAL A 70 -3.41 -2.59 -3.59
N ASP A 71 -4.27 -1.64 -3.98
CA ASP A 71 -5.07 -0.87 -3.03
C ASP A 71 -6.33 -1.65 -2.62
N VAL A 72 -6.42 -2.02 -1.35
CA VAL A 72 -7.59 -2.68 -0.77
C VAL A 72 -8.20 -1.75 0.28
N GLY A 73 -9.21 -0.99 -0.12
CA GLY A 73 -9.94 -0.10 0.79
C GLY A 73 -9.09 1.02 1.40
N GLY A 74 -8.09 1.52 0.67
CA GLY A 74 -7.19 2.59 1.09
C GLY A 74 -5.87 2.11 1.70
N TRP A 75 -5.64 0.80 1.76
CA TRP A 75 -4.42 0.18 2.28
C TRP A 75 -3.71 -0.59 1.17
N LEU A 76 -2.39 -0.45 1.08
CA LEU A 76 -1.59 -1.12 0.06
C LEU A 76 -1.14 -2.50 0.53
N TYR A 77 -1.31 -3.49 -0.34
CA TYR A 77 -0.91 -4.87 -0.13
C TYR A 77 -0.11 -5.41 -1.32
N ASP A 78 0.78 -6.36 -1.04
CA ASP A 78 1.41 -7.18 -2.08
C ASP A 78 0.69 -8.54 -2.12
N VAL A 79 0.44 -9.07 -3.32
CA VAL A 79 -0.22 -10.37 -3.54
C VAL A 79 0.62 -11.27 -4.42
N TRP A 80 0.65 -12.56 -4.08
CA TRP A 80 1.31 -13.60 -4.86
C TRP A 80 0.33 -14.73 -5.20
N PHE A 81 0.35 -15.20 -6.43
CA PHE A 81 -0.50 -16.30 -6.92
C PHE A 81 0.25 -17.61 -6.79
N ILE A 82 -0.11 -18.39 -5.76
CA ILE A 82 0.59 -19.61 -5.40
C ILE A 82 -0.34 -20.81 -5.53
N ASP A 83 0.05 -21.76 -6.38
CA ASP A 83 -0.60 -23.07 -6.42
C ASP A 83 0.06 -23.99 -5.39
N SER A 84 -0.65 -24.28 -4.29
CA SER A 84 -0.12 -25.06 -3.17
C SER A 84 -1.25 -25.54 -2.25
N SER A 85 -0.88 -26.37 -1.28
CA SER A 85 -1.73 -26.57 -0.12
C SER A 85 -1.75 -25.35 0.80
N CYS A 86 -2.92 -25.08 1.37
CA CYS A 86 -3.10 -24.09 2.42
C CYS A 86 -2.27 -24.44 3.67
N GLU A 87 -2.04 -25.73 3.96
CA GLU A 87 -1.15 -26.13 5.06
C GLU A 87 0.28 -25.63 4.85
N ALA A 88 0.79 -25.72 3.62
CA ALA A 88 2.15 -25.26 3.32
C ALA A 88 2.26 -23.73 3.39
N LEU A 89 1.21 -23.01 2.97
CA LEU A 89 1.19 -21.54 2.95
C LEU A 89 0.99 -20.92 4.34
N TRP A 90 0.11 -21.51 5.17
CA TRP A 90 -0.30 -20.95 6.46
C TRP A 90 -0.12 -21.93 7.63
N SER A 91 0.86 -22.84 7.52
CA SER A 91 1.26 -23.82 8.55
C SER A 91 0.08 -24.52 9.22
N GLY A 92 -0.66 -25.30 8.44
CA GLY A 92 -1.86 -26.00 8.91
C GLY A 92 -3.15 -25.18 8.80
N CYS A 93 -3.23 -24.27 7.82
CA CYS A 93 -4.41 -23.42 7.60
C CYS A 93 -4.82 -22.64 8.85
N ASP A 94 -3.83 -22.14 9.59
CA ASP A 94 -4.09 -21.39 10.80
C ASP A 94 -4.72 -20.04 10.44
N ARG A 95 -5.99 -19.86 10.84
CA ARG A 95 -6.75 -18.61 10.70
C ARG A 95 -5.96 -17.40 11.21
N ASN A 96 -5.13 -17.56 12.23
CA ASN A 96 -4.33 -16.46 12.77
C ASN A 96 -3.26 -15.98 11.78
N LYS A 97 -2.88 -16.78 10.80
CA LYS A 97 -1.93 -16.44 9.74
C LYS A 97 -2.56 -15.89 8.47
N PHE A 98 -3.88 -16.00 8.28
CA PHE A 98 -4.54 -15.31 7.18
C PHE A 98 -4.44 -13.80 7.37
N LEU A 99 -4.24 -13.04 6.30
CA LEU A 99 -4.10 -11.60 6.43
C LEU A 99 -5.44 -10.95 6.77
N PHE A 100 -6.50 -11.34 6.07
CA PHE A 100 -7.86 -10.88 6.30
C PHE A 100 -8.55 -11.77 7.34
N LYS A 101 -9.35 -11.16 8.22
CA LYS A 101 -9.95 -11.83 9.39
C LYS A 101 -11.47 -11.91 9.35
N ASP A 102 -12.05 -11.36 8.31
CA ASP A 102 -13.49 -11.32 8.06
C ASP A 102 -13.74 -11.29 6.55
N GLU A 103 -14.98 -11.62 6.21
CA GLU A 103 -15.48 -11.71 4.85
C GLU A 103 -15.42 -10.36 4.12
N VAL A 104 -15.71 -9.26 4.81
CA VAL A 104 -15.78 -7.92 4.19
C VAL A 104 -14.41 -7.53 3.67
N ALA A 105 -13.36 -7.72 4.47
CA ALA A 105 -12.00 -7.41 4.09
C ALA A 105 -11.51 -8.32 2.94
N ALA A 106 -11.79 -9.62 3.00
CA ALA A 106 -11.43 -10.55 1.91
C ALA A 106 -12.20 -10.27 0.60
N ARG A 107 -13.45 -9.81 0.69
CA ARG A 107 -14.23 -9.36 -0.47
C ARG A 107 -13.66 -8.10 -1.08
N LEU A 108 -13.29 -7.10 -0.28
CA LEU A 108 -12.60 -5.91 -0.79
C LEU A 108 -11.29 -6.28 -1.51
N ALA A 109 -10.51 -7.21 -0.94
CA ALA A 109 -9.29 -7.68 -1.56
C ALA A 109 -9.55 -8.41 -2.89
N SER A 110 -10.60 -9.23 -2.95
CA SER A 110 -10.99 -9.96 -4.17
C SER A 110 -11.49 -9.00 -5.26
N HIS A 111 -12.24 -7.96 -4.90
CA HIS A 111 -12.61 -6.90 -5.84
C HIS A 111 -11.38 -6.16 -6.36
N ALA A 112 -10.43 -5.81 -5.47
CA ALA A 112 -9.21 -5.12 -5.88
C ALA A 112 -8.39 -5.93 -6.91
N LEU A 113 -8.43 -7.26 -6.87
CA LEU A 113 -7.81 -8.10 -7.90
C LEU A 113 -8.45 -7.89 -9.27
N LEU A 114 -9.78 -7.94 -9.37
CA LEU A 114 -10.49 -7.70 -10.63
C LEU A 114 -10.29 -6.26 -11.11
N ASP A 115 -10.41 -5.30 -10.20
CA ASP A 115 -10.42 -3.86 -10.53
C ASP A 115 -9.04 -3.29 -10.86
N GLN A 116 -7.95 -3.95 -10.46
CA GLN A 116 -6.61 -3.37 -10.57
C GLN A 116 -5.52 -4.32 -11.05
N VAL A 117 -5.69 -5.64 -10.95
CA VAL A 117 -4.62 -6.61 -11.26
C VAL A 117 -4.95 -7.42 -12.49
N LEU A 118 -6.18 -7.90 -12.62
CA LEU A 118 -6.61 -8.83 -13.65
C LEU A 118 -7.20 -8.11 -14.87
N LEU A 119 -6.74 -6.89 -15.14
CA LEU A 119 -7.22 -6.08 -16.26
C LEU A 119 -6.41 -6.30 -17.54
N ASN A 120 -7.00 -5.95 -18.68
CA ASN A 120 -6.28 -5.78 -19.93
C ASN A 120 -5.48 -4.48 -19.94
N PHE A 121 -4.15 -4.56 -19.78
CA PHE A 121 -3.29 -3.37 -19.81
C PHE A 121 -2.74 -3.05 -21.19
N ALA A 122 -2.53 -4.06 -22.02
CA ALA A 122 -1.99 -3.94 -23.36
C ALA A 122 -2.40 -5.16 -24.21
N PRO A 123 -2.30 -5.11 -25.56
CA PRO A 123 -2.66 -6.24 -26.41
C PRO A 123 -1.91 -7.55 -26.10
N HIS A 124 -0.73 -7.46 -25.48
CA HIS A 124 0.09 -8.60 -25.06
C HIS A 124 -0.02 -8.91 -23.56
N ILE A 125 -0.83 -8.14 -22.81
CA ILE A 125 -1.17 -8.38 -21.40
C ILE A 125 -2.71 -8.46 -21.27
N PRO A 126 -3.34 -9.49 -21.85
CA PRO A 126 -4.80 -9.63 -21.87
C PRO A 126 -5.33 -10.41 -20.65
N LEU A 127 -5.03 -10.00 -19.42
CA LEU A 127 -5.29 -10.79 -18.21
C LEU A 127 -6.78 -11.04 -17.92
N ASP A 128 -7.63 -10.08 -18.25
CA ASP A 128 -9.10 -10.15 -18.13
C ASP A 128 -9.61 -11.23 -19.09
N THR A 129 -9.27 -11.10 -20.37
CA THR A 129 -9.77 -12.04 -21.41
C THR A 129 -9.08 -13.42 -21.40
N ASN A 130 -7.90 -13.55 -20.76
CA ASN A 130 -7.10 -14.77 -20.70
C ASN A 130 -6.74 -15.16 -19.25
N PRO A 131 -7.68 -15.75 -18.49
CA PRO A 131 -7.48 -16.07 -17.08
C PRO A 131 -6.32 -17.04 -16.81
N TRP A 132 -6.00 -17.92 -17.77
CA TRP A 132 -4.89 -18.89 -17.70
C TRP A 132 -3.49 -18.26 -17.66
N MET A 133 -3.37 -16.95 -17.90
CA MET A 133 -2.13 -16.20 -17.75
C MET A 133 -1.72 -16.00 -16.29
N VAL A 134 -2.63 -16.24 -15.33
CA VAL A 134 -2.29 -16.25 -13.90
C VAL A 134 -1.53 -17.54 -13.56
N ASN A 135 -0.44 -17.41 -12.81
CA ASN A 135 0.35 -18.56 -12.34
C ASN A 135 -0.52 -19.49 -11.49
N GLY A 136 -0.43 -20.80 -11.70
CA GLY A 136 -1.27 -21.79 -11.04
C GLY A 136 -2.63 -22.05 -11.71
N ILE A 137 -3.08 -21.19 -12.63
CA ILE A 137 -4.30 -21.43 -13.42
C ILE A 137 -3.94 -22.13 -14.73
N GLU A 138 -4.66 -23.21 -15.03
CA GLU A 138 -4.54 -23.98 -16.28
C GLU A 138 -5.83 -23.93 -17.11
N ASP A 139 -6.95 -23.57 -16.49
CA ASP A 139 -8.23 -23.41 -17.18
C ASP A 139 -8.23 -22.14 -18.03
N THR A 140 -8.57 -22.29 -19.30
CA THR A 140 -8.57 -21.20 -20.28
C THR A 140 -9.77 -20.28 -20.19
N LYS A 141 -10.77 -20.63 -19.38
CA LYS A 141 -12.08 -19.98 -19.34
C LYS A 141 -12.33 -19.23 -18.04
N VAL A 142 -11.85 -19.76 -16.91
CA VAL A 142 -12.13 -19.19 -15.59
C VAL A 142 -10.93 -19.36 -14.67
N ALA A 143 -10.51 -18.28 -14.04
CA ALA A 143 -9.63 -18.27 -12.88
C ALA A 143 -10.42 -17.93 -11.61
N ARG A 144 -10.19 -18.70 -10.55
CA ARG A 144 -10.69 -18.46 -9.20
C ARG A 144 -9.50 -18.20 -8.30
N ILE A 145 -9.37 -16.96 -7.89
CA ILE A 145 -8.27 -16.53 -7.06
C ILE A 145 -8.77 -16.37 -5.64
N LEU A 146 -8.26 -17.22 -4.76
CA LEU A 146 -8.87 -17.50 -3.46
C LEU A 146 -8.18 -16.67 -2.36
N THR A 147 -8.96 -15.81 -1.70
CA THR A 147 -8.53 -15.01 -0.57
C THR A 147 -9.12 -15.60 0.72
N PRO A 148 -8.32 -16.31 1.55
CA PRO A 148 -8.83 -16.92 2.78
C PRO A 148 -9.06 -15.88 3.87
N TYR A 149 -10.08 -16.11 4.70
CA TYR A 149 -10.35 -15.25 5.88
C TYR A 149 -10.78 -16.01 7.12
N GLU A 150 -11.28 -17.24 6.97
CA GLU A 150 -11.78 -18.04 8.08
C GLU A 150 -11.51 -19.53 7.84
N ARG A 151 -11.40 -20.29 8.92
CA ARG A 151 -11.37 -21.75 8.86
C ARG A 151 -12.67 -22.29 9.42
N GLU A 152 -13.32 -23.18 8.67
CA GLU A 152 -14.60 -23.75 9.09
C GLU A 152 -14.42 -24.59 10.38
N PRO A 153 -15.14 -24.29 11.47
CA PRO A 153 -14.97 -24.97 12.75
C PRO A 153 -15.25 -26.48 12.64
N GLY A 154 -14.29 -27.30 13.06
CA GLY A 154 -14.42 -28.76 13.03
C GLY A 154 -14.38 -29.38 11.63
N SER A 155 -14.31 -28.57 10.57
CA SER A 155 -14.03 -29.02 9.21
C SER A 155 -12.55 -28.83 8.89
N PRO A 156 -12.01 -29.62 7.96
CA PRO A 156 -10.82 -29.20 7.29
C PRO A 156 -11.07 -27.83 6.59
N GLU A 157 -12.15 -27.63 5.86
CA GLU A 157 -12.28 -26.56 4.85
C GLU A 157 -11.92 -25.13 5.28
N VAL A 158 -11.39 -24.37 4.32
CA VAL A 158 -11.09 -22.95 4.48
C VAL A 158 -12.18 -22.16 3.79
N ILE A 159 -12.68 -21.14 4.48
CA ILE A 159 -13.64 -20.21 3.93
C ILE A 159 -12.87 -19.09 3.25
N VAL A 160 -13.19 -18.87 1.98
CA VAL A 160 -12.51 -17.91 1.12
C VAL A 160 -13.52 -16.95 0.51
N MET A 161 -13.00 -15.81 0.08
CA MET A 161 -13.65 -15.00 -0.95
C MET A 161 -12.85 -15.15 -2.23
N ALA A 162 -13.54 -15.36 -3.35
CA ALA A 162 -12.90 -15.63 -4.63
C ALA A 162 -13.16 -14.50 -5.63
N ALA A 163 -12.11 -14.04 -6.29
CA ALA A 163 -12.22 -13.28 -7.51
C ALA A 163 -12.38 -14.26 -8.67
N PHE A 164 -13.54 -14.22 -9.34
CA PHE A 164 -13.79 -14.97 -10.57
C PHE A 164 -13.46 -14.08 -11.75
N ASN A 165 -12.37 -14.41 -12.44
CA ASN A 165 -11.98 -13.79 -13.70
C ASN A 165 -12.26 -14.78 -14.83
N SER A 166 -13.11 -14.40 -15.78
CA SER A 166 -13.61 -15.27 -16.85
C SER A 166 -13.22 -14.73 -18.22
N ASP A 167 -13.08 -15.62 -19.20
CA ASP A 167 -12.86 -15.20 -20.58
C ASP A 167 -14.04 -14.37 -21.14
N ASP A 168 -13.79 -13.61 -22.22
CA ASP A 168 -14.75 -12.69 -22.85
C ASP A 168 -15.89 -13.37 -23.64
N ARG A 169 -16.17 -14.65 -23.39
CA ARG A 169 -17.20 -15.35 -24.17
C ARG A 169 -18.60 -14.86 -23.80
N PRO A 170 -19.58 -14.97 -24.70
CA PRO A 170 -20.95 -14.62 -24.36
C PRO A 170 -21.48 -15.44 -23.18
N GLY A 171 -21.95 -14.75 -22.12
CA GLY A 171 -22.56 -15.37 -20.95
C GLY A 171 -21.60 -15.69 -19.80
N THR A 172 -20.31 -15.37 -19.93
CA THR A 172 -19.37 -15.31 -18.81
C THR A 172 -19.27 -13.88 -18.29
N PHE A 173 -18.96 -13.73 -17.02
CA PHE A 173 -18.80 -12.43 -16.37
C PHE A 173 -17.83 -12.56 -15.20
N ASP A 174 -17.08 -11.49 -14.97
CA ASP A 174 -16.25 -11.33 -13.79
C ASP A 174 -17.12 -10.95 -12.60
N PHE A 175 -16.84 -11.57 -11.46
CA PHE A 175 -17.56 -11.26 -10.23
C PHE A 175 -16.82 -11.68 -8.97
N VAL A 176 -17.22 -11.06 -7.88
CA VAL A 176 -17.00 -11.54 -6.52
C VAL A 176 -18.38 -11.86 -5.94
N PRO A 177 -18.61 -13.02 -5.33
CA PRO A 177 -19.92 -13.37 -4.76
C PRO A 177 -20.42 -12.35 -3.72
N ASP A 178 -21.67 -11.90 -3.86
CA ASP A 178 -22.31 -10.93 -2.92
C ASP A 178 -22.72 -11.56 -1.58
N SER A 179 -22.87 -12.88 -1.53
CA SER A 179 -23.39 -13.61 -0.38
C SER A 179 -22.28 -14.44 0.27
N PRO A 180 -22.33 -14.65 1.60
CA PRO A 180 -21.48 -15.59 2.34
C PRO A 180 -21.84 -17.05 2.04
N ALA A 181 -22.18 -17.38 0.79
CA ALA A 181 -22.05 -18.75 0.34
C ALA A 181 -20.55 -19.04 0.38
N ALA A 182 -20.07 -19.36 1.59
CA ALA A 182 -18.72 -19.76 1.90
C ALA A 182 -18.28 -20.68 0.78
N ASP A 183 -17.37 -20.20 -0.04
CA ASP A 183 -16.75 -21.07 -1.01
C ASP A 183 -15.81 -21.93 -0.20
N LEU A 184 -16.32 -23.09 0.21
CA LEU A 184 -15.57 -24.05 0.99
C LEU A 184 -14.59 -24.69 0.03
N VAL A 185 -13.33 -24.31 0.15
CA VAL A 185 -12.27 -24.86 -0.68
C VAL A 185 -11.50 -25.90 0.11
N THR A 186 -11.21 -27.00 -0.58
CA THR A 186 -10.32 -28.06 -0.08
C THR A 186 -8.90 -27.53 0.08
N TRP A 187 -8.06 -28.31 0.76
CA TRP A 187 -6.81 -27.81 1.34
C TRP A 187 -5.73 -27.55 0.31
N ASN A 188 -5.97 -27.89 -0.95
CA ASN A 188 -4.96 -27.91 -1.98
C ASN A 188 -5.53 -27.44 -3.29
N THR A 189 -4.95 -26.39 -3.86
CA THR A 189 -5.29 -25.94 -5.22
C THR A 189 -4.58 -26.77 -6.28
N THR A 190 -3.54 -27.52 -5.91
CA THR A 190 -2.75 -28.29 -6.88
C THR A 190 -3.62 -29.33 -7.57
N GLY A 191 -3.59 -29.31 -8.90
CA GLY A 191 -4.42 -30.17 -9.75
C GLY A 191 -5.86 -29.67 -9.93
N TYR A 192 -6.24 -28.54 -9.34
CA TYR A 192 -7.49 -27.85 -9.65
C TYR A 192 -7.21 -26.72 -10.65
N PRO A 193 -7.47 -26.94 -11.95
CA PRO A 193 -6.99 -26.05 -13.02
C PRO A 193 -7.58 -24.62 -12.95
N ARG A 194 -8.63 -24.42 -12.16
CA ARG A 194 -9.32 -23.14 -11.99
C ARG A 194 -8.94 -22.39 -10.72
N ASN A 195 -8.20 -22.98 -9.79
CA ASN A 195 -8.03 -22.41 -8.46
C ASN A 195 -6.57 -22.05 -8.19
N VAL A 196 -6.34 -20.89 -7.57
CA VAL A 196 -5.03 -20.53 -7.03
C VAL A 196 -5.20 -19.72 -5.75
N TRP A 197 -4.26 -19.82 -4.81
CA TRP A 197 -4.27 -18.98 -3.62
C TRP A 197 -3.75 -17.57 -3.92
N ALA A 198 -4.45 -16.56 -3.41
CA ALA A 198 -3.91 -15.22 -3.24
C ALA A 198 -3.21 -15.14 -1.88
N TYR A 199 -1.88 -15.16 -1.91
CA TYR A 199 -1.06 -14.97 -0.73
C TYR A 199 -0.77 -13.48 -0.54
N TRP A 200 -1.52 -12.85 0.36
CA TRP A 200 -1.43 -11.42 0.64
C TRP A 200 -0.42 -11.11 1.74
N THR A 201 0.32 -10.01 1.56
CA THR A 201 1.31 -9.49 2.51
C THR A 201 1.22 -7.97 2.60
N VAL A 202 1.62 -7.42 3.74
CA VAL A 202 1.79 -5.96 3.88
C VAL A 202 3.18 -5.61 3.33
N PRO A 203 3.30 -4.62 2.42
CA PRO A 203 4.58 -4.18 1.91
C PRO A 203 5.50 -3.80 3.07
N GLU A 204 6.76 -4.19 3.01
CA GLU A 204 7.71 -3.81 4.06
C GLU A 204 7.74 -2.28 4.21
N PRO A 205 7.57 -1.75 5.42
CA PRO A 205 7.60 -0.31 5.61
C PRO A 205 8.95 0.23 5.16
N THR A 206 8.94 1.24 4.27
CA THR A 206 10.14 2.02 3.92
C THR A 206 10.83 2.64 5.15
N SER A 207 10.16 2.63 6.30
CA SER A 207 10.69 2.91 7.62
C SER A 207 12.01 2.18 7.92
N ILE A 208 12.24 0.95 7.44
CA ILE A 208 13.52 0.25 7.65
C ILE A 208 14.63 0.91 6.83
N THR A 209 14.36 1.24 5.57
CA THR A 209 15.29 1.99 4.71
C THR A 209 15.59 3.36 5.30
N LEU A 210 14.55 4.07 5.78
CA LEU A 210 14.70 5.37 6.44
C LEU A 210 15.49 5.26 7.74
N LEU A 211 15.25 4.23 8.55
CA LEU A 211 16.03 3.95 9.76
C LEU A 211 17.50 3.67 9.41
N GLY A 212 17.75 2.88 8.37
CA GLY A 212 19.10 2.61 7.86
C GLY A 212 19.80 3.90 7.42
N ILE A 213 19.14 4.73 6.62
CA ILE A 213 19.67 6.04 6.18
C ILE A 213 19.94 6.95 7.39
N ALA A 214 19.02 6.98 8.36
CA ALA A 214 19.17 7.79 9.56
C ALA A 214 20.38 7.34 10.40
N LEU A 215 20.58 6.03 10.58
CA LEU A 215 21.73 5.48 11.30
C LEU A 215 23.05 5.75 10.58
N VAL A 216 23.09 5.63 9.26
CA VAL A 216 24.26 5.99 8.45
C VAL A 216 24.58 7.49 8.60
N GLY A 217 23.56 8.35 8.53
CA GLY A 217 23.70 9.79 8.74
C GLY A 217 24.23 10.14 10.13
N LEU A 218 23.71 9.50 11.18
CA LEU A 218 24.19 9.68 12.56
C LEU A 218 25.65 9.22 12.71
N GLY A 219 26.02 8.08 12.14
CA GLY A 219 27.38 7.57 12.14
C GLY A 219 28.39 8.53 11.50
N LEU A 220 28.04 9.12 10.35
CA LEU A 220 28.87 10.12 9.68
C LEU A 220 28.98 11.44 10.46
N SER A 221 27.88 11.88 11.09
CA SER A 221 27.85 13.12 11.90
C SER A 221 28.77 13.05 13.13
N SER A 222 28.93 11.87 13.72
CA SER A 222 29.76 11.66 14.91
C SER A 222 31.27 11.84 14.65
N ARG A 223 31.70 11.73 13.37
CA ARG A 223 33.11 11.90 12.98
C ARG A 223 33.53 13.37 12.85
N CYS A 224 32.60 14.31 12.66
CA CYS A 224 32.92 15.75 12.56
C CYS A 224 33.10 16.46 13.92
N LYS A 225 32.90 15.79 15.06
CA LYS A 225 33.09 16.40 16.40
C LYS A 225 34.48 16.20 17.01
N LYS A 226 35.42 15.59 16.28
CA LYS A 226 36.82 15.41 16.72
C LYS A 226 37.79 16.25 15.87
N THR A 227 37.69 17.57 15.95
CA THR A 227 38.74 18.54 15.57
C THR A 227 38.55 19.80 16.37
#